data_AF-A0AAW0B6S6-F1
#
_entry.id   AF-A0AAW0B6S6-F1
#
_cell.length_a   1.000
_cell.length_b   1.000
_cell.length_c   1.000
_cell.angle_alpha   90.00
_cell.angle_beta   90.00
_cell.angle_gamma   90.00
#
_symmetry.space_group_name_H-M   'P 1'
#
loop_
_entity.id
_entity.type
_entity.pdbx_description
1 polymer ?
#
loop_
_entity_poly.entity_id
_entity_poly.type
_entity_poly.pdbx_seq_one_letter_code
_entity_poly.pdbx_strand_id
1 'polypeptide(L)'
;MIPGVPYAFEIDGDPNELHTIGAAFTFQSLRFDPDFWDIYKDTLLVIKGLRGFRKAGNTDAVFPITHWPIRTNDRSPATAPAGSKTGSYNLASTLLKGNGPGVVLPAAQVDMQDFSAQVSTVLQAASRLRRRFLRKTLSKAEFELLEFNCDDMNVVGFGGLEPTNATGSQLNLSSLGDLFKNLGFQGCPHADSNDEETARTHFMMAVDLPPNSEPGAFLLARAGLYVREINCWIIHLVFDGTDIHTGFETSTLLTREELKHCGPELPPKQRFRGYATHGQEILGGQEAWANRMGWELVAQLWNGLQQCNLDLGVDVDTLLQSISFKSPEGNSVQLQPLPLSPTGP
;
A
#
# COMPACT_ATOMS: atom_id res chain seq x y z
N MET A 1 10.58 -6.27 -9.98
CA MET A 1 9.45 -6.18 -10.92
C MET A 1 9.97 -5.60 -12.22
N ILE A 2 9.56 -6.16 -13.36
CA ILE A 2 9.90 -5.63 -14.68
C ILE A 2 8.88 -4.54 -15.03
N PRO A 3 9.31 -3.29 -15.34
CA PRO A 3 8.38 -2.23 -15.71
C PRO A 3 7.51 -2.60 -16.93
N GLY A 4 6.21 -2.35 -16.82
CA GLY A 4 5.20 -2.67 -17.83
C GLY A 4 4.60 -4.06 -17.73
N VAL A 5 5.04 -4.89 -16.78
CA VAL A 5 4.52 -6.25 -16.57
C VAL A 5 3.71 -6.30 -15.26
N PRO A 6 2.41 -6.62 -15.32
CA PRO A 6 1.62 -6.94 -14.14
C PRO A 6 2.03 -8.27 -13.51
N TYR A 7 1.98 -8.32 -12.18
CA TYR A 7 2.22 -9.52 -11.39
C TYR A 7 0.94 -9.91 -10.67
N ALA A 8 0.64 -11.20 -10.65
CA ALA A 8 -0.55 -11.77 -10.02
C ALA A 8 -0.21 -13.13 -9.38
N PHE A 9 -1.06 -13.58 -8.46
CA PHE A 9 -1.06 -14.97 -7.98
C PHE A 9 -2.32 -15.70 -8.45
N GLU A 10 -2.19 -17.01 -8.60
CA GLU A 10 -3.32 -17.93 -8.82
C GLU A 10 -3.99 -18.19 -7.47
N ILE A 11 -5.30 -17.99 -7.39
CA ILE A 11 -6.10 -18.31 -6.20
C ILE A 11 -6.25 -19.83 -6.16
N ASP A 12 -5.81 -20.46 -5.07
CA ASP A 12 -5.85 -21.92 -4.89
C ASP A 12 -5.20 -22.73 -6.03
N GLY A 13 -4.26 -22.12 -6.77
CA GLY A 13 -3.61 -22.73 -7.94
C GLY A 13 -4.49 -22.84 -9.17
N ASP A 14 -5.63 -22.15 -9.22
CA ASP A 14 -6.44 -22.04 -10.43
C ASP A 14 -5.89 -20.93 -11.36
N PRO A 15 -5.36 -21.28 -12.54
CA PRO A 15 -4.85 -20.30 -13.50
C PRO A 15 -5.92 -19.38 -14.08
N ASN A 16 -7.22 -19.68 -13.86
CA ASN A 16 -8.33 -18.84 -14.28
C ASN A 16 -8.75 -17.84 -13.21
N GLU A 17 -8.32 -18.03 -11.96
CA GLU A 17 -8.60 -17.12 -10.85
C GLU A 17 -7.32 -16.37 -10.48
N LEU A 18 -7.08 -15.26 -11.16
CA LEU A 18 -5.91 -14.42 -10.91
C LEU A 18 -6.26 -13.25 -10.00
N HIS A 19 -5.43 -13.03 -8.99
CA HIS A 19 -5.46 -11.84 -8.15
C HIS A 19 -4.24 -10.97 -8.44
N THR A 20 -4.47 -9.72 -8.84
CA THR A 20 -3.38 -8.82 -9.20
C THR A 20 -2.66 -8.30 -7.95
N ILE A 21 -1.36 -8.58 -7.85
CA ILE A 21 -0.47 -8.07 -6.80
C ILE A 21 -0.08 -6.61 -7.10
N GLY A 22 0.31 -6.34 -8.34
CA GLY A 22 0.70 -4.99 -8.76
C GLY A 22 1.51 -4.92 -10.05
N ALA A 23 1.80 -3.70 -10.47
CA ALA A 23 2.61 -3.40 -11.67
C ALA A 23 3.37 -2.09 -11.48
N ALA A 24 4.61 -2.04 -11.97
CA ALA A 24 5.41 -0.83 -12.04
C ALA A 24 5.48 -0.33 -13.49
N PHE A 25 5.51 0.98 -13.70
CA PHE A 25 5.62 1.59 -15.02
C PHE A 25 6.60 2.76 -15.01
N THR A 26 7.35 2.88 -16.10
CA THR A 26 8.19 4.03 -16.41
C THR A 26 7.80 4.57 -17.78
N PHE A 27 8.21 5.79 -18.14
CA PHE A 27 7.99 6.26 -19.52
C PHE A 27 8.64 5.37 -20.57
N GLN A 28 9.77 4.74 -20.23
CA GLN A 28 10.44 3.81 -21.12
C GLN A 28 9.61 2.54 -21.37
N SER A 29 8.98 1.99 -20.33
CA SER A 29 8.09 0.82 -20.50
C SER A 29 6.81 1.15 -21.25
N LEU A 30 6.36 2.42 -21.20
CA LEU A 30 5.14 2.90 -21.84
C LEU A 30 5.36 3.45 -23.26
N ARG A 31 6.59 3.50 -23.79
CA ARG A 31 6.89 4.20 -25.06
C ARG A 31 6.12 3.72 -26.29
N PHE A 32 5.58 2.51 -26.25
CA PHE A 32 4.77 1.90 -27.31
C PHE A 32 3.30 1.73 -26.91
N ASP A 33 2.93 2.21 -25.72
CA ASP A 33 1.56 2.16 -25.24
C ASP A 33 0.70 3.16 -26.04
N PRO A 34 -0.50 2.77 -26.52
CA PRO A 34 -1.39 3.67 -27.25
C PRO A 34 -1.76 4.94 -26.48
N ASP A 35 -1.80 4.88 -25.14
CA ASP A 35 -2.16 5.99 -24.26
C ASP A 35 -0.92 6.78 -23.80
N PHE A 36 0.27 6.50 -24.34
CA PHE A 36 1.54 7.09 -23.87
C PHE A 36 1.48 8.61 -23.76
N TRP A 37 0.97 9.29 -24.79
CA TRP A 37 0.95 10.75 -24.83
C TRP A 37 -0.01 11.36 -23.81
N ASP A 38 -1.13 10.69 -23.55
CA ASP A 38 -2.08 11.11 -22.52
C ASP A 38 -1.51 10.91 -21.12
N ILE A 39 -0.87 9.76 -20.88
CA ILE A 39 -0.16 9.48 -19.62
C ILE A 39 0.95 10.51 -19.42
N TYR A 40 1.76 10.77 -20.45
CA TYR A 40 2.83 11.75 -20.40
C TYR A 40 2.31 13.15 -20.07
N LYS A 41 1.24 13.58 -20.75
CA LYS A 41 0.59 14.87 -20.51
C LYS A 41 0.07 15.02 -19.08
N ASP A 42 -0.69 14.05 -18.60
CA ASP A 42 -1.26 14.10 -17.25
C ASP A 42 -0.17 13.98 -16.18
N THR A 43 0.86 13.16 -16.39
CA THR A 43 2.03 13.10 -15.50
C THR A 43 2.75 14.45 -15.45
N LEU A 44 2.94 15.13 -16.58
CA LEU A 44 3.50 16.47 -16.57
C LEU A 44 2.63 17.49 -15.83
N LEU A 45 1.30 17.40 -15.90
CA LEU A 45 0.41 18.28 -15.14
C LEU A 45 0.59 18.08 -13.63
N VAL A 46 0.64 16.83 -13.18
CA VAL A 46 0.91 16.49 -11.77
C VAL A 46 2.27 17.04 -11.34
N ILE A 47 3.34 16.73 -12.09
CA ILE A 47 4.70 17.15 -11.72
C ILE A 47 4.86 18.67 -11.73
N LYS A 48 4.31 19.38 -12.73
CA LYS A 48 4.35 20.85 -12.77
C LYS A 48 3.62 21.46 -11.60
N GLY A 49 2.47 20.90 -11.21
CA GLY A 49 1.74 21.36 -10.03
C GLY A 49 2.49 21.08 -8.72
N LEU A 50 3.15 19.93 -8.60
CA LEU A 50 3.85 19.58 -7.35
C LEU A 50 5.21 20.29 -7.21
N ARG A 51 6.03 20.29 -8.26
CA ARG A 51 7.41 20.81 -8.25
C ARG A 51 7.54 22.25 -8.74
N GLY A 52 6.47 22.79 -9.31
CA GLY A 52 6.54 24.04 -10.04
C GLY A 52 7.22 23.87 -11.40
N PHE A 53 7.09 24.90 -12.21
CA PHE A 53 7.72 24.97 -13.52
C PHE A 53 7.91 26.43 -13.90
N ARG A 54 9.13 26.78 -14.32
CA ARG A 54 9.44 28.09 -14.87
C ARG A 54 10.22 27.92 -16.16
N LYS A 55 9.61 28.28 -17.29
CA LYS A 55 10.33 28.38 -18.56
C LYS A 55 11.13 29.66 -18.56
N ALA A 56 12.40 29.60 -18.96
CA ALA A 56 13.24 30.79 -19.12
C ALA A 56 12.53 31.81 -20.04
N GLY A 57 12.37 33.04 -19.55
CA GLY A 57 11.71 34.12 -20.30
C GLY A 57 10.18 34.11 -20.30
N ASN A 58 9.50 33.17 -19.61
CA ASN A 58 8.04 33.21 -19.46
C ASN A 58 7.63 33.73 -18.06
N THR A 59 6.60 34.57 -18.02
CA THR A 59 5.95 35.06 -16.80
C THR A 59 4.97 34.04 -16.20
N ASP A 60 4.53 33.04 -16.97
CA ASP A 60 3.61 31.99 -16.50
C ASP A 60 4.36 30.92 -15.67
N ALA A 61 4.97 31.35 -14.57
CA ALA A 61 5.58 30.44 -13.62
C ALA A 61 4.48 29.72 -12.83
N VAL A 62 4.53 28.38 -12.84
CA VAL A 62 3.76 27.57 -11.90
C VAL A 62 4.62 27.40 -10.66
N PHE A 63 4.15 27.88 -9.52
CA PHE A 63 4.85 27.67 -8.26
C PHE A 63 4.63 26.23 -7.75
N PRO A 64 5.62 25.61 -7.08
CA PRO A 64 5.40 24.31 -6.45
C PRO A 64 4.27 24.38 -5.43
N ILE A 65 3.59 23.27 -5.18
CA ILE A 65 2.53 23.22 -4.17
C ILE A 65 3.04 23.59 -2.76
N THR A 66 4.35 23.39 -2.50
CA THR A 66 5.02 23.75 -1.25
C THR A 66 5.30 25.25 -1.09
N HIS A 67 5.07 26.05 -2.14
CA HIS A 67 5.09 27.51 -2.09
C HIS A 67 3.99 28.03 -1.16
N TRP A 68 2.86 27.33 -1.12
CA TRP A 68 1.72 27.66 -0.28
C TRP A 68 1.95 27.20 1.18
N PRO A 69 1.26 27.81 2.16
CA PRO A 69 1.36 27.45 3.57
C PRO A 69 0.55 26.17 3.89
N ILE A 70 0.85 25.08 3.19
CA ILE A 70 0.20 23.76 3.37
C ILE A 70 0.49 23.17 4.76
N ARG A 71 -0.46 22.40 5.28
CA ARG A 71 -0.43 21.80 6.61
C ARG A 71 -0.10 20.31 6.51
N THR A 72 0.89 19.88 7.27
CA THR A 72 1.25 18.47 7.41
C THR A 72 0.13 17.71 8.13
N ASN A 73 -0.01 16.44 7.77
CA ASN A 73 -0.92 15.50 8.42
C ASN A 73 -0.50 15.23 9.86
N ASP A 74 -1.47 14.93 10.73
CA ASP A 74 -1.26 14.55 12.15
C ASP A 74 -0.26 13.40 12.34
N ARG A 75 -0.04 12.59 11.30
CA ARG A 75 0.87 11.44 11.29
C ARG A 75 2.33 11.81 11.00
N SER A 76 2.60 13.06 10.61
CA SER A 76 3.96 13.53 10.33
C SER A 76 4.70 13.76 11.66
N PRO A 77 5.95 13.28 11.81
CA PRO A 77 6.69 13.47 13.04
C PRO A 77 6.99 14.97 13.26
N ALA A 78 6.89 15.43 14.53
CA ALA A 78 7.15 16.81 14.93
C ALA A 78 8.64 17.23 14.82
N THR A 79 9.49 16.37 14.26
CA THR A 79 10.95 16.49 14.26
C THR A 79 11.52 17.12 13.00
N ALA A 80 10.69 17.49 12.02
CA ALA A 80 11.17 18.17 10.82
C ALA A 80 11.85 19.50 11.19
N PRO A 81 13.04 19.81 10.63
CA PRO A 81 13.72 21.07 10.89
C PRO A 81 12.82 22.28 10.59
N ALA A 82 12.94 23.35 11.37
CA ALA A 82 12.19 24.58 11.14
C ALA A 82 12.41 25.09 9.70
N GLY A 83 11.30 25.36 8.99
CA GLY A 83 11.33 25.79 7.58
C GLY A 83 11.42 24.64 6.57
N SER A 84 11.57 23.39 7.01
CA SER A 84 11.50 22.22 6.14
C SER A 84 10.10 22.07 5.53
N LYS A 85 10.06 21.60 4.28
CA LYS A 85 8.83 21.21 3.57
C LYS A 85 8.63 19.69 3.56
N THR A 86 9.49 18.95 4.26
CA THR A 86 9.37 17.50 4.43
C THR A 86 8.16 17.16 5.26
N GLY A 87 7.38 16.17 4.81
CA GLY A 87 6.21 15.68 5.52
C GLY A 87 5.19 15.00 4.61
N SER A 88 4.12 14.52 5.25
CA SER A 88 2.95 13.95 4.59
C SER A 88 1.81 14.97 4.60
N TYR A 89 1.14 15.15 3.45
CA TYR A 89 0.09 16.16 3.24
C TYR A 89 -1.15 15.53 2.58
N ASN A 90 -2.33 15.69 3.17
CA ASN A 90 -3.60 15.30 2.54
C ASN A 90 -4.02 16.35 1.50
N LEU A 91 -4.19 15.93 0.24
CA LEU A 91 -4.58 16.84 -0.85
C LEU A 91 -6.07 16.74 -1.21
N ALA A 92 -6.65 15.55 -1.14
CA ALA A 92 -8.03 15.32 -1.56
C ALA A 92 -9.00 15.32 -0.38
N SER A 93 -9.09 14.22 0.37
CA SER A 93 -9.95 14.11 1.55
C SER A 93 -9.17 13.82 2.83
N THR A 94 -9.85 14.02 3.96
CA THR A 94 -9.40 13.64 5.30
C THR A 94 -10.60 13.10 6.09
N LEU A 95 -10.32 12.35 7.16
CA LEU A 95 -11.34 11.85 8.09
C LEU A 95 -11.43 12.77 9.31
N LEU A 96 -12.63 13.27 9.61
CA LEU A 96 -12.88 13.99 10.85
C LEU A 96 -12.89 13.02 12.04
N LYS A 97 -11.93 13.16 12.96
CA LYS A 97 -11.89 12.39 14.21
C LYS A 97 -12.94 12.95 15.19
N GLY A 98 -13.75 12.09 15.82
CA GLY A 98 -14.64 12.46 16.94
C GLY A 98 -16.12 12.05 16.82
N ASN A 99 -16.62 11.78 15.61
CA ASN A 99 -18.00 11.32 15.38
C ASN A 99 -18.01 9.96 14.67
N GLY A 100 -18.27 8.87 15.41
CA GLY A 100 -18.46 7.55 14.78
C GLY A 100 -17.28 7.12 13.90
N PRO A 101 -17.48 6.45 12.72
CA PRO A 101 -16.42 6.11 11.75
C PRO A 101 -15.63 7.29 11.17
N GLY A 102 -15.96 8.51 11.58
CA GLY A 102 -15.43 9.73 11.00
C GLY A 102 -16.24 10.10 9.76
N VAL A 103 -16.32 11.40 9.49
CA VAL A 103 -16.92 11.92 8.26
C VAL A 103 -15.80 12.19 7.28
N VAL A 104 -15.91 11.65 6.07
CA VAL A 104 -15.01 12.00 4.96
C VAL A 104 -15.32 13.44 4.57
N LEU A 105 -14.29 14.29 4.65
CA LEU A 105 -14.39 15.70 4.28
C LEU A 105 -13.25 16.04 3.32
N PRO A 106 -13.42 17.04 2.44
CA PRO A 106 -12.29 17.61 1.71
C PRO A 106 -11.15 17.99 2.66
N ALA A 107 -9.91 17.73 2.26
CA ALA A 107 -8.73 18.05 3.04
C ALA A 107 -8.63 19.57 3.17
N ALA A 108 -8.81 20.08 4.39
CA ALA A 108 -8.66 21.50 4.69
C ALA A 108 -7.16 21.86 4.72
N GLN A 109 -6.65 22.34 3.58
CA GLN A 109 -5.27 22.81 3.44
C GLN A 109 -5.20 24.35 3.57
N VAL A 110 -5.24 25.06 2.44
CA VAL A 110 -5.15 26.51 2.35
C VAL A 110 -6.40 27.05 1.64
N ASP A 111 -7.03 28.07 2.23
CA ASP A 111 -8.20 28.74 1.64
C ASP A 111 -7.75 29.88 0.71
N MET A 112 -7.19 29.50 -0.45
CA MET A 112 -6.74 30.41 -1.49
C MET A 112 -7.17 29.89 -2.85
N GLN A 113 -7.79 30.74 -3.66
CA GLN A 113 -8.35 30.35 -4.97
C GLN A 113 -7.30 29.73 -5.90
N ASP A 114 -6.10 30.32 -5.98
CA ASP A 114 -5.01 29.82 -6.83
C ASP A 114 -4.51 28.44 -6.37
N PHE A 115 -4.40 28.23 -5.06
CA PHE A 115 -4.05 26.93 -4.48
C PHE A 115 -5.13 25.89 -4.80
N SER A 116 -6.40 26.22 -4.60
CA SER A 116 -7.52 25.31 -4.91
C SER A 116 -7.56 24.96 -6.40
N ALA A 117 -7.31 25.91 -7.30
CA ALA A 117 -7.24 25.66 -8.74
C ALA A 117 -6.06 24.74 -9.10
N GLN A 118 -4.89 24.95 -8.48
CA GLN A 118 -3.72 24.10 -8.66
C GLN A 118 -3.97 22.67 -8.16
N VAL A 119 -4.47 22.51 -6.94
CA VAL A 119 -4.80 21.20 -6.36
C VAL A 119 -5.86 20.48 -7.19
N SER A 120 -6.91 21.17 -7.61
CA SER A 120 -7.94 20.61 -8.48
C SER A 120 -7.35 20.08 -9.79
N THR A 121 -6.46 20.84 -10.42
CA THR A 121 -5.76 20.43 -11.66
C THR A 121 -4.90 19.19 -11.43
N VAL A 122 -4.15 19.16 -10.32
CA VAL A 122 -3.28 18.02 -9.96
C VAL A 122 -4.11 16.76 -9.70
N LEU A 123 -5.17 16.87 -8.89
CA LEU A 123 -5.99 15.72 -8.52
C LEU A 123 -6.79 15.17 -9.70
N GLN A 124 -7.26 16.04 -10.60
CA GLN A 124 -7.87 15.64 -11.87
C GLN A 124 -6.92 14.82 -12.74
N ALA A 125 -5.68 15.32 -12.91
CA ALA A 125 -4.68 14.61 -13.68
C ALA A 125 -4.28 13.28 -13.01
N ALA A 126 -4.11 13.28 -11.68
CA ALA A 126 -3.81 12.07 -10.91
C ALA A 126 -4.93 11.03 -11.01
N SER A 127 -6.20 11.43 -10.97
CA SER A 127 -7.34 10.52 -11.14
C SER A 127 -7.36 9.90 -12.53
N ARG A 128 -7.16 10.70 -13.59
CA ARG A 128 -7.06 10.16 -14.96
C ARG A 128 -5.89 9.20 -15.13
N LEU A 129 -4.74 9.48 -14.50
CA LEU A 129 -3.60 8.56 -14.49
C LEU A 129 -3.94 7.26 -13.76
N ARG A 130 -4.49 7.35 -12.54
CA ARG A 130 -4.92 6.20 -11.74
C ARG A 130 -5.80 5.28 -12.56
N ARG A 131 -6.86 5.79 -13.18
CA ARG A 131 -7.77 4.97 -14.00
C ARG A 131 -7.06 4.27 -15.17
N ARG A 132 -6.17 4.97 -15.89
CA ARG A 132 -5.39 4.37 -16.98
C ARG A 132 -4.45 3.28 -16.48
N PHE A 133 -3.76 3.49 -15.36
CA PHE A 133 -2.84 2.50 -14.81
C PHE A 133 -3.58 1.29 -14.22
N LEU A 134 -4.71 1.50 -13.55
CA LEU A 134 -5.55 0.41 -13.05
C LEU A 134 -6.04 -0.47 -14.19
N ARG A 135 -6.56 0.13 -15.27
CA ARG A 135 -7.01 -0.62 -16.46
C ARG A 135 -5.90 -1.47 -17.10
N LYS A 136 -4.65 -1.00 -17.05
CA LYS A 136 -3.48 -1.70 -17.60
C LYS A 136 -2.92 -2.77 -16.66
N THR A 137 -3.24 -2.69 -15.38
CA THR A 137 -2.66 -3.55 -14.34
C THR A 137 -3.58 -4.69 -13.97
N LEU A 138 -4.85 -4.38 -13.75
CA LEU A 138 -5.83 -5.33 -13.22
C LEU A 138 -6.37 -6.24 -14.32
N SER A 139 -6.82 -7.43 -13.91
CA SER A 139 -7.67 -8.23 -14.77
C SER A 139 -8.95 -7.47 -15.13
N LYS A 140 -9.59 -7.86 -16.24
CA LYS A 140 -10.85 -7.24 -16.67
C LYS A 140 -11.91 -7.31 -15.56
N ALA A 141 -12.02 -8.46 -14.88
CA ALA A 141 -12.98 -8.66 -13.80
C ALA A 141 -12.70 -7.76 -12.59
N GLU A 142 -11.44 -7.68 -12.14
CA GLU A 142 -11.05 -6.79 -11.03
C GLU A 142 -11.33 -5.31 -11.38
N PHE A 143 -11.01 -4.89 -12.61
CA PHE A 143 -11.25 -3.52 -13.04
C PHE A 143 -12.75 -3.18 -13.12
N GLU A 144 -13.56 -4.07 -13.69
CA GLU A 144 -15.02 -3.87 -13.78
C GLU A 144 -15.68 -3.87 -12.41
N LEU A 145 -15.25 -4.74 -11.49
CA LEU A 145 -15.75 -4.75 -10.10
C LEU A 145 -15.38 -3.45 -9.37
N LEU A 146 -14.16 -2.94 -9.57
CA LEU A 146 -13.73 -1.68 -8.99
C LEU A 146 -14.53 -0.48 -9.52
N GLU A 147 -14.77 -0.42 -10.84
CA GLU A 147 -15.58 0.64 -11.45
C GLU A 147 -17.02 0.55 -10.95
N PHE A 148 -17.61 -0.64 -10.92
CA PHE A 148 -18.94 -0.87 -10.34
C PHE A 148 -19.02 -0.39 -8.89
N ASN A 149 -18.05 -0.77 -8.05
CA ASN A 149 -18.03 -0.33 -6.65
C ASN A 149 -17.93 1.20 -6.54
N CYS A 150 -17.12 1.84 -7.39
CA CYS A 150 -17.01 3.31 -7.40
C CYS A 150 -18.30 3.99 -7.84
N ASP A 151 -18.99 3.44 -8.84
CA ASP A 151 -20.28 3.94 -9.32
C ASP A 151 -21.39 3.74 -8.28
N ASP A 152 -21.53 2.53 -7.75
CA ASP A 152 -22.58 2.16 -6.78
C ASP A 152 -22.45 2.97 -5.48
N MET A 153 -21.22 3.13 -4.99
CA MET A 153 -20.92 3.90 -3.79
C MET A 153 -20.91 5.43 -4.02
N ASN A 154 -21.22 5.89 -5.24
CA ASN A 154 -21.20 7.30 -5.63
C ASN A 154 -19.89 7.99 -5.19
N VAL A 155 -18.75 7.37 -5.52
CA VAL A 155 -17.42 7.86 -5.15
C VAL A 155 -17.09 9.11 -5.97
N VAL A 156 -17.60 10.26 -5.51
CA VAL A 156 -17.29 11.58 -6.06
C VAL A 156 -16.03 12.10 -5.40
N GLY A 157 -15.10 12.63 -6.21
CA GLY A 157 -13.90 13.27 -5.70
C GLY A 157 -13.45 14.40 -6.61
N PHE A 158 -12.18 14.75 -6.53
CA PHE A 158 -11.65 15.90 -7.25
C PHE A 158 -11.47 15.58 -8.73
N GLY A 159 -12.43 16.01 -9.53
CA GLY A 159 -12.30 16.00 -10.98
C GLY A 159 -13.55 15.81 -11.82
N GLY A 160 -14.71 15.75 -11.20
CA GLY A 160 -15.99 15.69 -11.89
C GLY A 160 -16.83 14.53 -11.40
N LEU A 161 -17.83 14.16 -12.21
CA LEU A 161 -18.79 13.09 -11.89
C LEU A 161 -18.32 11.71 -12.35
N GLU A 162 -17.08 11.59 -12.86
CA GLU A 162 -16.58 10.28 -13.29
C GLU A 162 -16.29 9.37 -12.07
N PRO A 163 -16.65 8.07 -12.12
CA PRO A 163 -16.22 7.10 -11.11
C PRO A 163 -14.70 7.01 -11.05
N THR A 164 -14.16 6.59 -9.91
CA THR A 164 -12.71 6.43 -9.60
C THR A 164 -11.94 7.71 -9.29
N ASN A 165 -12.63 8.78 -8.89
CA ASN A 165 -11.96 10.00 -8.43
C ASN A 165 -10.98 9.70 -7.27
N ALA A 166 -9.86 10.41 -7.23
CA ALA A 166 -8.84 10.29 -6.19
C ALA A 166 -9.35 10.84 -4.85
N THR A 167 -10.21 10.08 -4.18
CA THR A 167 -10.84 10.46 -2.91
C THR A 167 -9.81 10.48 -1.78
N GLY A 168 -8.91 9.50 -1.72
CA GLY A 168 -7.71 9.51 -0.88
C GLY A 168 -6.48 9.86 -1.71
N SER A 169 -5.97 11.09 -1.59
CA SER A 169 -4.72 11.49 -2.22
C SER A 169 -3.80 12.13 -1.19
N GLN A 170 -2.64 11.53 -1.00
CA GLN A 170 -1.59 11.98 -0.10
C GLN A 170 -0.33 12.37 -0.89
N LEU A 171 0.29 13.48 -0.51
CA LEU A 171 1.60 13.89 -0.99
C LEU A 171 2.62 13.63 0.12
N ASN A 172 3.60 12.78 -0.16
CA ASN A 172 4.76 12.59 0.70
C ASN A 172 5.96 13.31 0.09
N LEU A 173 6.53 14.27 0.82
CA LEU A 173 7.72 15.00 0.40
C LEU A 173 8.88 14.70 1.35
N SER A 174 10.03 14.35 0.78
CA SER A 174 11.28 14.19 1.51
C SER A 174 12.42 14.88 0.76
N SER A 175 13.24 15.66 1.48
CA SER A 175 14.32 16.48 0.93
C SER A 175 15.70 15.83 0.99
N LEU A 176 15.77 14.49 0.99
CA LEU A 176 16.94 13.61 1.21
C LEU A 176 17.09 13.10 2.66
N GLY A 177 17.47 11.83 2.80
CA GLY A 177 17.67 11.12 4.07
C GLY A 177 16.60 10.06 4.37
N ASP A 178 16.84 9.33 5.46
CA ASP A 178 16.01 8.28 6.05
C ASP A 178 14.50 8.60 5.98
N LEU A 179 13.78 7.89 5.10
CA LEU A 179 12.34 8.08 4.87
C LEU A 179 11.53 7.86 6.14
N PHE A 180 11.96 6.95 7.01
CA PHE A 180 11.31 6.71 8.28
C PHE A 180 11.45 7.90 9.23
N LYS A 181 12.65 8.49 9.33
CA LYS A 181 12.84 9.73 10.13
C LYS A 181 12.00 10.90 9.61
N ASN A 182 11.83 10.98 8.30
CA ASN A 182 11.18 12.10 7.63
C ASN A 182 9.65 11.96 7.54
N LEU A 183 9.15 10.74 7.37
CA LEU A 183 7.74 10.43 7.11
C LEU A 183 7.09 9.56 8.20
N GLY A 184 7.85 9.13 9.21
CA GLY A 184 7.37 8.28 10.29
C GLY A 184 6.91 6.92 9.79
N PHE A 185 5.72 6.50 10.22
CA PHE A 185 5.07 5.24 9.84
C PHE A 185 4.99 5.02 8.32
N GLN A 186 4.84 6.10 7.55
CA GLN A 186 4.76 6.00 6.09
C GLN A 186 6.09 5.59 5.43
N GLY A 187 7.20 5.66 6.17
CA GLY A 187 8.51 5.21 5.74
C GLY A 187 8.87 3.78 6.17
N CYS A 188 7.98 3.04 6.84
CA CYS A 188 8.26 1.69 7.33
C CYS A 188 7.39 0.61 6.66
N PRO A 189 7.57 -0.70 6.94
CA PRO A 189 6.63 -1.74 6.53
C PRO A 189 5.29 -1.50 7.18
N HIS A 190 4.29 -1.23 6.34
CA HIS A 190 2.93 -1.03 6.79
C HIS A 190 1.93 -1.51 5.74
N ALA A 191 0.68 -1.62 6.19
CA ALA A 191 -0.49 -1.72 5.35
C ALA A 191 -1.37 -0.50 5.65
N ASP A 192 -1.98 0.06 4.61
CA ASP A 192 -2.95 1.14 4.73
C ASP A 192 -4.31 0.52 5.09
N SER A 193 -4.43 0.05 6.34
CA SER A 193 -5.59 -0.71 6.83
C SER A 193 -6.93 0.04 6.87
N ASN A 194 -6.95 1.31 6.45
CA ASN A 194 -8.17 2.10 6.31
C ASN A 194 -8.53 2.34 4.84
N ASP A 195 -7.72 1.85 3.91
CA ASP A 195 -8.05 1.87 2.48
C ASP A 195 -9.09 0.78 2.18
N GLU A 196 -9.80 0.98 1.08
CA GLU A 196 -10.83 0.05 0.60
C GLU A 196 -10.18 -1.24 0.09
N GLU A 197 -10.59 -2.40 0.62
CA GLU A 197 -10.03 -3.73 0.29
C GLU A 197 -10.18 -4.08 -1.21
N THR A 198 -11.25 -3.60 -1.82
CA THR A 198 -11.51 -3.81 -3.26
C THR A 198 -10.76 -2.83 -4.15
N ALA A 199 -10.15 -1.79 -3.58
CA ALA A 199 -9.39 -0.80 -4.31
C ALA A 199 -7.92 -1.18 -4.41
N ARG A 200 -7.23 -0.50 -5.33
CA ARG A 200 -5.78 -0.59 -5.48
C ARG A 200 -5.16 0.78 -5.32
N THR A 201 -3.97 0.85 -4.77
CA THR A 201 -3.23 2.10 -4.61
C THR A 201 -2.48 2.40 -5.89
N HIS A 202 -2.67 3.61 -6.42
CA HIS A 202 -1.81 4.15 -7.45
C HIS A 202 -0.84 5.13 -6.81
N PHE A 203 0.42 4.74 -6.79
CA PHE A 203 1.51 5.52 -6.25
C PHE A 203 2.36 6.09 -7.38
N MET A 204 2.58 7.40 -7.36
CA MET A 204 3.51 8.08 -8.25
C MET A 204 4.71 8.53 -7.43
N MET A 205 5.89 8.00 -7.75
CA MET A 205 7.14 8.49 -7.22
C MET A 205 7.81 9.39 -8.24
N ALA A 206 8.09 10.62 -7.85
CA ALA A 206 8.91 11.54 -8.62
C ALA A 206 10.20 11.78 -7.84
N VAL A 207 11.34 11.39 -8.41
CA VAL A 207 12.66 11.56 -7.77
C VAL A 207 13.42 12.73 -8.39
N ASP A 208 14.18 13.46 -7.58
CA ASP A 208 15.08 14.53 -8.01
C ASP A 208 16.44 14.23 -7.42
N LEU A 209 17.18 13.35 -8.09
CA LEU A 209 18.45 12.84 -7.62
C LEU A 209 19.55 13.12 -8.64
N PRO A 210 20.79 13.38 -8.19
CA PRO A 210 21.92 13.50 -9.09
C PRO A 210 22.07 12.27 -10.00
N PRO A 211 22.68 12.41 -11.20
CA PRO A 211 22.97 11.27 -12.07
C PRO A 211 23.66 10.13 -11.32
N ASN A 212 23.24 8.88 -11.60
CA ASN A 212 23.73 7.66 -10.95
C ASN A 212 23.36 7.49 -9.46
N SER A 213 22.52 8.36 -8.90
CA SER A 213 21.98 8.14 -7.56
C SER A 213 20.95 7.03 -7.57
N GLU A 214 20.83 6.33 -6.44
CA GLU A 214 19.86 5.27 -6.26
C GLU A 214 18.69 5.74 -5.38
N PRO A 215 17.45 5.73 -5.88
CA PRO A 215 16.29 6.18 -5.11
C PRO A 215 15.87 5.20 -4.00
N GLY A 216 16.52 4.05 -3.88
CA GLY A 216 16.10 2.95 -3.01
C GLY A 216 15.12 2.00 -3.70
N ALA A 217 14.62 1.04 -2.93
CA ALA A 217 13.67 0.04 -3.42
C ALA A 217 12.29 0.25 -2.78
N PHE A 218 11.25 -0.02 -3.55
CA PHE A 218 9.90 -0.20 -3.03
C PHE A 218 9.58 -1.69 -2.97
N LEU A 219 9.13 -2.20 -1.83
CA LEU A 219 8.88 -3.62 -1.58
C LEU A 219 7.39 -3.86 -1.37
N LEU A 220 6.86 -4.87 -2.06
CA LEU A 220 5.57 -5.53 -1.81
C LEU A 220 5.88 -6.82 -1.04
N ALA A 221 5.84 -6.74 0.29
CA ALA A 221 6.55 -7.66 1.16
C ALA A 221 6.03 -9.09 1.09
N ARG A 222 4.69 -9.28 1.11
CA ARG A 222 4.06 -10.60 1.07
C ARG A 222 4.41 -11.37 -0.20
N ALA A 223 4.43 -10.68 -1.33
CA ALA A 223 4.72 -11.27 -2.64
C ALA A 223 6.23 -11.42 -2.92
N GLY A 224 7.11 -10.90 -2.05
CA GLY A 224 8.56 -10.88 -2.31
C GLY A 224 8.94 -10.08 -3.55
N LEU A 225 8.10 -9.14 -3.99
CA LEU A 225 8.33 -8.32 -5.17
C LEU A 225 8.90 -6.96 -4.77
N TYR A 226 9.88 -6.47 -5.50
CA TYR A 226 10.40 -5.12 -5.30
C TYR A 226 10.57 -4.36 -6.62
N VAL A 227 10.52 -3.03 -6.54
CA VAL A 227 10.79 -2.07 -7.62
C VAL A 227 12.06 -1.32 -7.26
N ARG A 228 13.05 -1.31 -8.17
CA ARG A 228 14.32 -0.62 -7.97
C ARG A 228 14.78 -0.06 -9.32
N GLU A 229 14.26 1.11 -9.66
CA GLU A 229 14.58 1.79 -10.92
C GLU A 229 15.70 2.80 -10.71
N ILE A 230 16.75 2.71 -11.53
CA ILE A 230 17.84 3.69 -11.57
C ILE A 230 17.70 4.56 -12.81
N ASN A 231 18.19 5.79 -12.77
CA ASN A 231 18.14 6.73 -13.89
C ASN A 231 16.72 7.00 -14.43
N CYS A 232 15.71 6.83 -13.59
CA CYS A 232 14.32 7.14 -13.89
C CYS A 232 13.88 8.35 -13.06
N TRP A 233 13.13 9.27 -13.67
CA TRP A 233 12.64 10.47 -12.98
C TRP A 233 11.29 10.22 -12.30
N ILE A 234 10.46 9.34 -12.90
CA ILE A 234 9.08 9.11 -12.50
C ILE A 234 8.77 7.63 -12.61
N ILE A 235 8.29 7.06 -11.51
CA ILE A 235 7.83 5.68 -11.43
C ILE A 235 6.35 5.73 -11.05
N HIS A 236 5.53 4.99 -11.77
CA HIS A 236 4.16 4.71 -11.36
C HIS A 236 4.08 3.28 -10.86
N LEU A 237 3.41 3.07 -9.74
CA LEU A 237 3.20 1.77 -9.15
C LEU A 237 1.70 1.60 -8.87
N VAL A 238 1.15 0.46 -9.26
CA VAL A 238 -0.16 0.00 -8.83
C VAL A 238 0.05 -1.22 -7.96
N PHE A 239 -0.57 -1.27 -6.78
CA PHE A 239 -0.46 -2.38 -5.84
C PHE A 239 -1.65 -2.39 -4.88
N ASP A 240 -1.80 -3.47 -4.10
CA ASP A 240 -2.74 -3.50 -2.99
C ASP A 240 -2.17 -2.75 -1.77
N GLY A 241 -2.72 -1.57 -1.47
CA GLY A 241 -2.31 -0.75 -0.32
C GLY A 241 -2.66 -1.37 1.03
N THR A 242 -3.65 -2.27 1.05
CA THR A 242 -4.05 -3.00 2.27
C THR A 242 -3.11 -4.16 2.59
N ASP A 243 -2.21 -4.52 1.66
CA ASP A 243 -1.13 -5.46 1.91
C ASP A 243 0.16 -4.74 2.40
N ILE A 244 1.05 -5.50 3.04
CA ILE A 244 2.30 -5.01 3.61
C ILE A 244 3.22 -4.55 2.48
N HIS A 245 3.53 -3.26 2.49
CA HIS A 245 4.39 -2.61 1.51
C HIS A 245 5.27 -1.55 2.18
N THR A 246 6.29 -1.09 1.47
CA THR A 246 7.24 -0.09 2.00
C THR A 246 8.19 0.47 0.96
N GLY A 247 8.62 1.73 1.13
CA GLY A 247 9.78 2.29 0.45
C GLY A 247 11.00 2.27 1.38
N PHE A 248 11.87 1.27 1.27
CA PHE A 248 13.09 1.14 2.09
C PHE A 248 14.33 1.64 1.38
N GLU A 249 15.24 2.18 2.19
CA GLU A 249 16.67 2.06 1.94
C GLU A 249 17.15 0.70 2.48
N THR A 250 17.72 -0.17 1.64
CA THR A 250 18.10 -1.54 2.00
C THR A 250 19.23 -1.65 3.04
N SER A 251 19.78 -0.51 3.50
CA SER A 251 20.93 -0.44 4.40
C SER A 251 20.55 -0.42 5.89
N THR A 252 19.29 -0.19 6.24
CA THR A 252 18.85 -0.05 7.64
C THR A 252 18.07 -1.30 8.07
N LEU A 253 18.75 -2.19 8.80
CA LEU A 253 18.04 -3.19 9.60
C LEU A 253 17.20 -2.43 10.63
N LEU A 254 15.87 -2.49 10.51
CA LEU A 254 15.00 -1.97 11.56
C LEU A 254 15.36 -2.68 12.87
N THR A 255 15.59 -1.89 13.90
CA THR A 255 15.72 -2.41 15.27
C THR A 255 14.40 -3.06 15.70
N ARG A 256 14.46 -3.96 16.69
CA ARG A 256 13.24 -4.53 17.30
C ARG A 256 12.29 -3.46 17.84
N GLU A 257 12.78 -2.30 18.23
CA GLU A 257 11.95 -1.18 18.71
C GLU A 257 11.27 -0.45 17.56
N GLU A 258 11.98 -0.19 16.46
CA GLU A 258 11.37 0.36 15.25
C GLU A 258 10.31 -0.59 14.70
N LEU A 259 10.56 -1.90 14.69
CA LEU A 259 9.57 -2.92 14.33
C LEU A 259 8.33 -2.90 15.24
N LYS A 260 8.39 -2.46 16.50
CA LYS A 260 7.18 -2.30 17.34
C LYS A 260 6.31 -1.13 16.88
N HIS A 261 6.88 -0.16 16.18
CA HIS A 261 6.17 0.95 15.53
C HIS A 261 5.81 0.64 14.07
N CYS A 262 6.34 -0.45 13.51
CA CYS A 262 6.07 -0.92 12.14
C CYS A 262 5.07 -2.08 12.19
N GLY A 263 3.85 -1.78 11.82
CA GLY A 263 2.71 -2.64 12.02
C GLY A 263 1.57 -1.79 12.56
N PRO A 264 0.32 -2.11 12.22
CA PRO A 264 -0.79 -1.31 12.69
C PRO A 264 -0.77 -1.31 14.22
N GLU A 265 -0.66 -0.12 14.85
CA GLU A 265 -1.49 0.08 16.02
C GLU A 265 -2.91 -0.08 15.51
N LEU A 266 -3.48 -1.26 15.75
CA LEU A 266 -4.83 -1.60 15.33
C LEU A 266 -5.72 -0.40 15.70
N PRO A 267 -6.42 0.21 14.73
CA PRO A 267 -7.37 1.25 15.02
C PRO A 267 -8.25 0.81 16.19
N PRO A 268 -8.70 1.72 17.07
CA PRO A 268 -9.64 1.38 18.14
C PRO A 268 -10.88 0.61 17.64
N LYS A 269 -11.15 0.65 16.34
CA LYS A 269 -12.23 -0.06 15.65
C LYS A 269 -11.88 -1.47 15.14
N GLN A 270 -10.60 -1.79 14.94
CA GLN A 270 -10.15 -3.19 14.79
C GLN A 270 -9.96 -3.90 16.15
N ARG A 271 -10.21 -3.21 17.28
CA ARG A 271 -10.53 -3.92 18.54
C ARG A 271 -11.80 -4.76 18.42
N PHE A 272 -12.60 -4.59 17.37
CA PHE A 272 -13.65 -5.52 17.01
C PHE A 272 -13.37 -6.09 15.61
N ARG A 273 -13.17 -7.42 15.56
CA ARG A 273 -13.21 -8.31 14.38
C ARG A 273 -11.90 -8.42 13.58
N GLY A 274 -10.97 -9.20 14.12
CA GLY A 274 -9.95 -9.90 13.34
C GLY A 274 -9.73 -11.30 13.93
N TYR A 275 -9.66 -12.32 13.09
CA TYR A 275 -9.43 -13.72 13.48
C TYR A 275 -8.13 -13.88 14.30
N ALA A 276 -7.13 -13.03 14.05
CA ALA A 276 -5.85 -13.04 14.73
C ALA A 276 -5.87 -12.53 16.19
N THR A 277 -6.81 -11.66 16.56
CA THR A 277 -6.86 -11.04 17.89
C THR A 277 -8.00 -11.54 18.78
N HIS A 278 -9.07 -12.08 18.18
CA HIS A 278 -10.24 -12.64 18.88
C HIS A 278 -10.52 -14.10 18.52
N GLY A 279 -9.63 -14.74 17.78
CA GLY A 279 -9.80 -16.14 17.36
C GLY A 279 -9.99 -17.09 18.54
N GLN A 280 -9.45 -16.77 19.72
CA GLN A 280 -9.72 -17.55 20.94
C GLN A 280 -11.21 -17.57 21.29
N GLU A 281 -11.91 -16.44 21.24
CA GLU A 281 -13.33 -16.39 21.59
C GLU A 281 -14.20 -16.97 20.48
N ILE A 282 -13.83 -16.73 19.21
CA ILE A 282 -14.58 -17.18 18.03
C ILE A 282 -14.47 -18.70 17.81
N LEU A 283 -13.31 -19.27 18.10
CA LEU A 283 -13.02 -20.68 17.77
C LEU A 283 -13.28 -21.64 18.92
N GLY A 284 -13.90 -21.17 20.00
CA GLY A 284 -14.31 -22.03 21.12
C GLY A 284 -13.29 -22.10 22.27
N GLY A 285 -12.49 -21.06 22.45
CA GLY A 285 -11.48 -20.92 23.51
C GLY A 285 -10.04 -20.92 23.00
N GLN A 286 -9.10 -20.59 23.88
CA GLN A 286 -7.66 -20.55 23.56
C GLN A 286 -7.14 -21.89 23.05
N GLU A 287 -7.59 -23.00 23.62
CA GLU A 287 -7.17 -24.33 23.19
C GLU A 287 -7.64 -24.64 21.76
N ALA A 288 -8.91 -24.39 21.45
CA ALA A 288 -9.44 -24.62 20.12
C ALA A 288 -8.80 -23.70 19.07
N TRP A 289 -8.49 -22.46 19.44
CA TRP A 289 -7.72 -21.54 18.60
C TRP A 289 -6.29 -22.02 18.38
N ALA A 290 -5.57 -22.42 19.44
CA ALA A 290 -4.19 -22.87 19.34
C ALA A 290 -4.07 -24.14 18.47
N ASN A 291 -5.01 -25.07 18.60
CA ASN A 291 -5.10 -26.25 17.75
C ASN A 291 -5.29 -25.88 16.28
N ARG A 292 -6.28 -25.05 15.95
CA ARG A 292 -6.52 -24.63 14.56
C ARG A 292 -5.33 -23.89 13.96
N MET A 293 -4.73 -22.95 14.69
CA MET A 293 -3.55 -22.22 14.21
C MET A 293 -2.34 -23.14 14.03
N GLY A 294 -2.15 -24.11 14.92
CA GLY A 294 -1.09 -25.10 14.78
C GLY A 294 -1.30 -26.04 13.61
N TRP A 295 -2.54 -26.47 13.36
CA TRP A 295 -2.91 -27.24 12.17
C TRP A 295 -2.61 -26.49 10.88
N GLU A 296 -3.00 -25.21 10.79
CA GLU A 296 -2.70 -24.33 9.65
C GLU A 296 -1.19 -24.20 9.39
N LEU A 297 -0.39 -23.98 10.43
CA LEU A 297 1.07 -23.88 10.30
C LEU A 297 1.71 -25.18 9.81
N VAL A 298 1.25 -26.33 10.32
CA VAL A 298 1.74 -27.64 9.88
C VAL A 298 1.30 -27.95 8.45
N ALA A 299 0.08 -27.58 8.07
CA ALA A 299 -0.40 -27.71 6.68
C ALA A 299 0.41 -26.83 5.71
N GLN A 300 0.73 -25.60 6.09
CA GLN A 300 1.59 -24.71 5.29
C GLN A 300 3.00 -25.28 5.11
N LEU A 301 3.61 -25.80 6.17
CA LEU A 301 4.90 -26.49 6.08
C LEU A 301 4.82 -27.70 5.14
N TRP A 302 3.81 -28.55 5.32
CA TRP A 302 3.59 -29.72 4.49
C TRP A 302 3.46 -29.34 3.01
N ASN A 303 2.61 -28.37 2.68
CA ASN A 303 2.42 -27.89 1.32
C ASN A 303 3.72 -27.33 0.72
N GLY A 304 4.50 -26.58 1.50
CA GLY A 304 5.81 -26.07 1.07
C GLY A 304 6.82 -27.18 0.77
N LEU A 305 6.86 -28.24 1.58
CA LEU A 305 7.70 -29.43 1.33
C LEU A 305 7.27 -30.14 0.04
N GLN A 306 5.96 -30.35 -0.16
CA GLN A 306 5.44 -30.97 -1.39
C GLN A 306 5.79 -30.15 -2.64
N GLN A 307 5.64 -28.82 -2.60
CA GLN A 307 6.00 -27.93 -3.70
C GLN A 307 7.51 -27.99 -4.05
N CYS A 308 8.35 -28.26 -3.06
CA CYS A 308 9.80 -28.40 -3.23
C CYS A 308 10.23 -29.85 -3.53
N ASN A 309 9.29 -30.80 -3.67
CA ASN A 309 9.54 -32.23 -3.82
C ASN A 309 10.43 -32.79 -2.68
N LEU A 310 10.11 -32.40 -1.44
CA LEU A 310 10.75 -32.85 -0.21
C LEU A 310 9.75 -33.65 0.64
N ASP A 311 10.26 -34.71 1.30
CA ASP A 311 9.46 -35.55 2.20
C ASP A 311 9.66 -35.15 3.66
N LEU A 312 8.58 -35.16 4.44
CA LEU A 312 8.65 -35.03 5.89
C LEU A 312 8.88 -36.41 6.51
N GLY A 313 10.07 -36.63 7.08
CA GLY A 313 10.44 -37.90 7.72
C GLY A 313 9.76 -38.20 9.05
N VAL A 314 8.80 -37.36 9.47
CA VAL A 314 7.99 -37.54 10.68
C VAL A 314 6.52 -37.49 10.29
N ASP A 315 5.72 -38.31 10.96
CA ASP A 315 4.28 -38.30 10.80
C ASP A 315 3.67 -36.94 11.25
N VAL A 316 2.61 -36.49 10.58
CA VAL A 316 2.01 -35.17 10.80
C VAL A 316 1.43 -35.04 12.20
N ASP A 317 0.80 -36.08 12.73
CA ASP A 317 0.26 -36.05 14.10
C ASP A 317 1.40 -36.05 15.12
N THR A 318 2.48 -36.78 14.83
CA THR A 318 3.71 -36.73 15.66
C THR A 318 4.32 -35.34 15.66
N LEU A 319 4.35 -34.65 14.51
CA LEU A 319 4.82 -33.28 14.41
C LEU A 319 3.92 -32.32 15.21
N LEU A 320 2.59 -32.43 15.08
CA LEU A 320 1.65 -31.60 15.84
C LEU A 320 1.81 -31.78 17.36
N GLN A 321 1.95 -33.02 17.83
CA GLN A 321 2.14 -33.32 19.25
C GLN A 321 3.49 -32.81 19.80
N SER A 322 4.47 -32.55 18.93
CA SER A 322 5.74 -31.91 19.32
C SER A 322 5.62 -30.40 19.53
N ILE A 323 4.51 -29.80 19.11
CA ILE A 323 4.22 -28.37 19.27
C ILE A 323 3.35 -28.19 20.52
N SER A 324 3.68 -27.20 21.34
CA SER A 324 2.87 -26.80 22.49
C SER A 324 2.61 -25.30 22.54
N PHE A 325 1.49 -24.93 23.15
CA PHE A 325 1.18 -23.55 23.50
C PHE A 325 1.16 -23.40 25.02
N LYS A 326 1.35 -22.16 25.50
CA LYS A 326 1.22 -21.85 26.93
C LYS A 326 -0.22 -21.43 27.24
N SER A 327 -0.86 -22.12 28.18
CA SER A 327 -2.18 -21.75 28.71
C SER A 327 -2.11 -20.45 29.53
N PRO A 328 -3.25 -19.82 29.88
CA PRO A 328 -3.27 -18.63 30.74
C PRO A 328 -2.62 -18.88 32.12
N GLU A 329 -2.70 -20.11 32.61
CA GLU A 329 -2.11 -20.56 33.86
C GLU A 329 -0.60 -20.84 33.73
N GLY A 330 -0.03 -20.69 32.53
CA GLY A 330 1.39 -20.91 32.24
C GLY A 330 1.76 -22.36 31.96
N ASN A 331 0.79 -23.28 31.90
CA ASN A 331 1.03 -24.68 31.59
C ASN A 331 1.33 -24.86 30.10
N SER A 332 2.24 -25.78 29.77
CA SER A 332 2.48 -26.18 28.38
C SER A 332 1.47 -27.24 27.98
N VAL A 333 0.64 -26.94 26.99
CA VAL A 333 -0.39 -27.85 26.45
C VAL A 333 0.00 -28.23 25.02
N GLN A 334 0.08 -29.53 24.74
CA GLN A 334 0.38 -30.03 23.40
C GLN A 334 -0.82 -29.82 22.46
N LEU A 335 -0.54 -29.63 21.18
CA LEU A 335 -1.60 -29.62 20.18
C LEU A 335 -2.19 -31.02 19.99
N GLN A 336 -3.48 -31.05 19.73
CA GLN A 336 -4.26 -32.23 19.38
C GLN A 336 -3.93 -32.66 17.95
N PRO A 337 -4.00 -33.97 17.65
CA PRO A 337 -3.88 -34.48 16.29
C PRO A 337 -4.98 -33.92 15.38
N LEU A 338 -4.81 -34.05 14.06
CA LEU A 338 -5.84 -33.61 13.13
C LEU A 338 -7.13 -34.43 13.32
N PRO A 339 -8.32 -33.82 13.24
CA PRO A 339 -9.59 -34.56 13.35
C PRO A 339 -9.75 -35.61 12.24
N LEU A 340 -9.08 -35.39 11.10
CA LEU A 340 -9.05 -36.25 9.93
C LEU A 340 -7.61 -36.25 9.41
N SER A 341 -7.00 -37.42 9.28
CA SER A 341 -5.66 -37.52 8.70
C SER A 341 -5.68 -37.07 7.23
N PRO A 342 -4.75 -36.20 6.80
CA PRO A 342 -4.64 -35.79 5.39
C PRO A 342 -4.19 -36.93 4.48
N THR A 343 -3.71 -38.05 5.04
CA THR A 343 -3.33 -39.25 4.29
C THR A 343 -4.49 -40.21 3.98
N GLY A 344 -5.74 -39.83 4.28
CA GLY A 344 -6.94 -40.65 4.07
C GLY A 344 -7.24 -41.60 5.25
N PRO A 345 -8.40 -42.31 5.25
CA PRO A 345 -8.69 -43.33 6.26
C PRO A 345 -7.65 -44.44 6.32
#